data_AF-A0A7S1W7G4-F1
#
_entry.id   AF-A0A7S1W7G4-F1
#
_cell.length_a   1.000
_cell.length_b   1.000
_cell.length_c   1.000
_cell.angle_alpha   90.00
_cell.angle_beta   90.00
_cell.angle_gamma   90.00
#
_symmetry.space_group_name_H-M   'P 1'
#
loop_
_entity.id
_entity.type
_entity.pdbx_description
1 polymer ?
#
loop_
_entity_poly.entity_id
_entity_poly.type
_entity_poly.pdbx_seq_one_letter_code
_entity_poly.pdbx_strand_id
1 'polypeptide(L)'
;MPVQFKFRGEKAFRSLLNVTTPCTLQRVKNAIYEQARISDATTDLALEDSSSGGPLDPRTLLVQDALVQVSVRRTPVQSRPEGQPGAAVQLGGPSVSVLEA
;
A
#
# COMPACT_ATOMS: atom_id res chain seq x y z
N MET A 1 -3.40 0.67 22.69
CA MET A 1 -3.83 -0.14 21.54
C MET A 1 -2.60 -0.77 20.89
N PRO A 2 -2.44 -2.11 20.91
CA PRO A 2 -1.30 -2.76 20.29
C PRO A 2 -1.50 -2.82 18.77
N VAL A 3 -0.57 -2.23 18.02
CA VAL A 3 -0.52 -2.32 16.55
C VAL A 3 0.70 -3.14 16.18
N GLN A 4 0.50 -4.15 15.35
CA GLN A 4 1.56 -5.00 14.82
C GLN A 4 1.59 -4.87 13.30
N PHE A 5 2.76 -4.65 12.73
CA PHE A 5 2.95 -4.53 11.28
C PHE A 5 3.95 -5.56 10.76
N LYS A 6 3.81 -5.95 9.50
CA LYS A 6 4.83 -6.71 8.77
C LYS A 6 4.95 -6.21 7.35
N PHE A 7 6.13 -6.28 6.73
CA PHE A 7 6.22 -6.02 5.30
C PHE A 7 5.75 -7.24 4.49
N ARG A 8 5.18 -7.00 3.31
CA ARG A 8 4.82 -8.09 2.39
C ARG A 8 6.08 -8.88 2.02
N GLY A 9 6.13 -10.15 2.44
CA GLY A 9 7.31 -11.02 2.28
C GLY A 9 8.05 -11.32 3.58
N GLU A 10 7.79 -10.58 4.66
CA GLU A 10 8.29 -10.92 5.99
C GLU A 10 7.40 -11.94 6.71
N LYS A 11 8.04 -12.84 7.48
CA LYS A 11 7.36 -13.88 8.25
C LYS A 11 6.88 -13.40 9.62
N ALA A 12 7.56 -12.41 10.22
CA ALA A 12 7.30 -11.96 11.58
C ALA A 12 6.59 -10.60 11.60
N PHE A 13 5.65 -10.46 12.53
CA PHE A 13 5.07 -9.17 12.86
C PHE A 13 5.97 -8.42 13.84
N ARG A 14 6.07 -7.12 13.67
CA ARG A 14 6.79 -6.18 14.52
C ARG A 14 5.78 -5.29 15.24
N SER A 15 5.95 -5.11 16.54
CA SER A 15 5.12 -4.19 17.31
C SER A 15 5.50 -2.74 16.99
N LEU A 16 4.49 -1.91 16.75
CA LEU A 16 4.65 -0.47 16.55
C LEU A 16 4.72 0.21 17.92
N LEU A 17 5.85 0.81 18.26
CA LEU A 17 6.14 1.22 19.64
C LEU A 17 5.58 2.60 20.03
N ASN A 18 5.08 3.40 19.08
CA ASN A 18 4.79 4.83 19.32
C ASN A 18 3.38 5.27 18.87
N VAL A 19 2.38 4.37 18.79
CA VAL A 19 1.02 4.79 18.44
C VAL A 19 0.28 5.29 19.68
N THR A 20 0.28 6.60 19.86
CA THR A 20 -0.53 7.28 20.86
C THR A 20 -1.95 7.48 20.33
N THR A 21 -2.96 7.36 21.20
CA THR A 21 -4.35 7.68 20.86
C THR A 21 -4.50 9.17 20.60
N PRO A 22 -5.25 9.59 19.56
CA PRO A 22 -6.00 8.78 18.59
C PRO A 22 -5.11 8.08 17.54
N CYS A 23 -5.33 6.77 17.34
CA CYS A 23 -4.62 5.97 16.34
C CYS A 23 -5.21 6.25 14.95
N THR A 24 -4.56 7.11 14.16
CA THR A 24 -4.96 7.38 12.77
C THR A 24 -4.07 6.63 11.79
N LEU A 25 -4.57 6.40 10.57
CA LEU A 25 -3.79 5.77 9.48
C LEU A 25 -2.45 6.50 9.25
N GLN A 26 -2.48 7.84 9.25
CA GLN A 26 -1.29 8.66 9.05
C GLN A 26 -0.27 8.48 10.18
N ARG A 27 -0.72 8.40 11.44
CA ARG A 27 0.17 8.13 12.58
C ARG A 27 0.83 6.75 12.48
N VAL A 28 0.06 5.73 12.09
CA VAL A 28 0.60 4.38 11.87
C VAL A 28 1.64 4.40 10.74
N LYS A 29 1.35 5.06 9.61
CA LYS A 29 2.33 5.23 8.52
C LYS A 29 3.61 5.92 8.99
N ASN A 30 3.50 7.06 9.66
CA ASN A 30 4.66 7.81 10.18
C ASN A 30 5.52 6.96 11.12
N ALA A 31 4.89 6.26 12.06
CA ALA A 31 5.61 5.38 12.97
C ALA A 31 6.31 4.22 12.23
N ILE A 32 5.73 3.69 11.14
CA ILE A 32 6.39 2.69 10.29
C ILE A 32 7.57 3.33 9.54
N TYR A 33 7.42 4.53 8.98
CA TYR A 33 8.52 5.26 8.33
C TYR A 33 9.71 5.44 9.27
N GLU A 34 9.46 5.91 10.49
CA GLU A 34 10.49 6.11 11.51
C GLU A 34 11.12 4.78 11.95
N GLN A 35 10.30 3.77 12.28
CA GLN A 35 10.78 2.50 12.82
C GLN A 35 11.49 1.63 11.76
N ALA A 36 11.08 1.72 10.50
CA ALA A 36 11.70 1.00 9.38
C ALA A 36 12.78 1.81 8.65
N ARG A 37 13.04 3.06 9.07
CA ARG A 37 13.97 4.00 8.42
C ARG A 37 13.73 4.14 6.92
N ILE A 38 12.47 4.29 6.55
CA ILE A 38 12.03 4.51 5.16
C ILE A 38 11.75 6.01 4.99
N SER A 39 12.20 6.58 3.87
CA SER A 39 11.87 7.96 3.52
C SER A 39 10.51 8.03 2.84
N ASP A 40 9.59 8.82 3.40
CA ASP A 40 8.28 9.11 2.81
C ASP A 40 8.39 9.89 1.49
N ALA A 41 9.49 10.62 1.29
CA ALA A 41 9.77 11.34 0.05
C ALA A 41 9.99 10.45 -1.18
N THR A 42 10.41 9.18 -0.98
CA THR A 42 10.77 8.27 -2.09
C THR A 42 9.97 6.98 -2.09
N THR A 43 9.27 6.66 -1.00
CA THR A 43 8.50 5.43 -0.85
C THR A 43 7.15 5.70 -0.20
N ASP A 44 6.07 5.37 -0.90
CA ASP A 44 4.74 5.31 -0.32
C ASP A 44 4.52 3.96 0.39
N LEU A 45 3.83 4.00 1.51
CA LEU A 45 3.41 2.83 2.27
C LEU A 45 1.90 2.64 2.13
N ALA A 46 1.51 1.54 1.50
CA ALA A 46 0.13 1.07 1.51
C ALA A 46 -0.07 0.14 2.72
N LEU A 47 -1.09 0.45 3.54
CA LEU A 47 -1.48 -0.34 4.70
C LEU A 47 -2.65 -1.24 4.32
N GLU A 48 -2.48 -2.54 4.53
CA GLU A 48 -3.46 -3.57 4.26
C GLU A 48 -3.83 -4.26 5.58
N ASP A 49 -5.09 -4.62 5.75
CA ASP A 49 -5.54 -5.43 6.87
C ASP A 49 -5.06 -6.87 6.70
N SER A 50 -4.40 -7.43 7.72
CA SER A 50 -3.83 -8.79 7.59
C SER A 50 -4.90 -9.88 7.58
N SER A 51 -6.08 -9.63 8.16
CA SER A 51 -7.19 -10.58 8.21
C SER A 51 -8.01 -10.60 6.91
N SER A 52 -8.28 -9.42 6.35
CA SER A 52 -9.13 -9.24 5.17
C SER A 52 -8.34 -9.25 3.86
N GLY A 53 -7.02 -9.00 3.92
CA GLY A 53 -6.17 -8.89 2.73
C GLY A 53 -6.48 -7.68 1.85
N GLY A 54 -7.26 -6.73 2.35
CA GLY A 54 -7.68 -5.51 1.67
C GLY A 54 -7.11 -4.25 2.31
N PRO A 55 -7.44 -3.04 1.82
CA PRO A 55 -6.98 -1.80 2.42
C PRO A 55 -7.41 -1.69 3.88
N LEU A 56 -6.52 -1.21 4.74
CA LEU A 56 -6.81 -1.05 6.16
C LEU A 56 -7.89 0.03 6.37
N ASP A 57 -9.03 -0.37 6.94
CA ASP A 57 -10.11 0.55 7.25
C ASP A 57 -9.78 1.41 8.48
N PRO A 58 -9.88 2.74 8.41
CA PRO A 58 -9.50 3.63 9.53
C PRO A 58 -10.36 3.43 10.78
N ARG A 59 -11.57 2.86 10.68
CA ARG A 59 -12.44 2.59 11.84
C ARG A 59 -11.89 1.46 12.71
N THR A 60 -11.14 0.53 12.14
CA THR A 60 -10.48 -0.55 12.90
C THR A 60 -9.47 0.00 13.90
N LEU A 61 -8.83 1.13 13.59
CA LEU A 61 -7.89 1.83 14.46
C LEU A 61 -8.56 2.62 15.59
N LEU A 62 -9.90 2.78 15.56
CA LEU A 62 -10.65 3.44 16.62
C LEU A 62 -11.03 2.47 17.76
N VAL A 63 -10.90 1.16 17.53
CA VAL A 63 -11.29 0.11 18.50
C VAL A 63 -10.13 -0.16 19.46
N GLN A 64 -10.13 0.49 20.63
CA GLN A 64 -8.99 0.55 21.54
C GLN A 64 -8.55 -0.81 22.14
N ASP A 65 -9.43 -1.81 22.14
CA ASP A 65 -9.21 -3.11 22.80
C ASP A 65 -8.71 -4.21 21.83
N ALA A 66 -8.77 -3.97 20.52
CA ALA A 66 -8.36 -4.95 19.52
C ALA A 66 -6.87 -4.82 19.17
N LEU A 67 -6.17 -5.96 19.09
CA LEU A 67 -4.89 -6.04 18.41
C LEU A 67 -5.11 -5.85 16.91
N VAL A 68 -4.50 -4.81 16.33
CA VAL A 68 -4.58 -4.56 14.89
C VAL A 68 -3.32 -5.07 14.21
N GLN A 69 -3.49 -6.03 13.29
CA GLN A 69 -2.40 -6.60 12.49
C GLN A 69 -2.46 -6.05 11.08
N VAL A 70 -1.41 -5.36 10.66
CA VAL A 70 -1.33 -4.71 9.36
C VAL A 70 -0.22 -5.31 8.51
N SER A 71 -0.52 -5.52 7.24
CA SER A 71 0.47 -5.84 6.21
C SER A 71 0.86 -4.55 5.49
N VAL A 72 2.15 -4.33 5.29
CA VAL A 72 2.68 -3.10 4.69
C VAL A 72 3.29 -3.42 3.34
N ARG A 73 2.82 -2.73 2.31
CA ARG A 73 3.39 -2.79 0.97
C ARG A 73 4.12 -1.49 0.66
N ARG A 74 5.40 -1.62 0.29
CA ARG A 74 6.22 -0.50 -0.17
C ARG A 74 5.98 -0.29 -1.66
N THR A 75 5.67 0.94 -2.03
CA THR A 75 5.57 1.35 -3.42
C THR A 75 6.56 2.49 -3.62
N PRO A 76 7.60 2.34 -4.46
CA PRO A 76 8.47 3.46 -4.76
C PRO A 76 7.63 4.58 -5.37
N VAL A 77 7.80 5.79 -4.85
CA VAL A 77 7.27 7.01 -5.46
C VAL A 77 8.15 7.25 -6.69
N GLN A 78 7.97 6.46 -7.75
CA GLN A 78 8.51 6.82 -9.05
C GLN A 78 7.96 8.22 -9.31
N SER A 79 8.86 9.19 -9.51
CA SER A 79 8.53 10.50 -10.05
C SER A 79 7.50 10.27 -11.15
N ARG A 80 6.25 10.60 -10.85
CA ARG A 80 5.12 10.51 -11.75
C ARG A 80 5.58 11.11 -13.08
N PRO A 81 5.73 10.35 -14.19
CA PRO A 81 5.63 11.01 -15.47
C PRO A 81 4.18 11.53 -15.50
N GLU A 82 4.02 12.83 -15.69
CA GLU A 82 2.74 13.47 -16.01
C GLU A 82 2.20 12.96 -17.35
N GLY A 83 1.82 11.68 -17.39
CA GLY A 83 1.47 10.96 -18.61
C GLY A 83 0.23 10.11 -18.40
N GLN A 84 -0.82 10.71 -17.87
CA GLN A 84 -2.17 10.24 -18.15
C GLN A 84 -2.71 11.15 -19.24
N PRO A 85 -2.93 10.60 -20.44
CA PRO A 85 -4.30 10.62 -20.92
C PRO A 85 -4.73 9.26 -21.42
N GLY A 86 -6.00 8.95 -21.17
CA GLY A 86 -6.78 8.17 -22.12
C GLY A 86 -6.52 6.68 -22.16
N ALA A 87 -7.49 5.94 -21.67
CA ALA A 87 -7.88 4.71 -22.33
C ALA A 87 -7.93 4.93 -23.85
N ALA A 88 -7.07 4.25 -24.59
CA ALA A 88 -7.27 3.94 -25.99
C ALA A 88 -7.07 2.45 -26.16
N VAL A 89 -8.15 1.70 -25.91
CA VAL A 89 -8.42 0.52 -26.72
C VAL A 89 -8.45 1.02 -28.17
N GLN A 90 -7.35 0.83 -28.89
CA GLN A 90 -7.36 0.86 -30.34
C GLN A 90 -6.93 -0.53 -30.81
N LEU A 91 -7.96 -1.30 -31.18
CA LEU A 91 -7.89 -2.54 -31.93
C LEU A 91 -7.11 -2.28 -33.23
N GLY A 92 -5.80 -2.53 -33.19
CA GLY A 92 -4.92 -2.47 -34.35
C GLY A 92 -4.93 -3.81 -35.10
N GLY A 93 -6.01 -4.09 -35.82
CA GLY A 93 -6.02 -5.10 -36.86
C GLY A 93 -6.07 -4.44 -38.24
N PRO A 94 -4.98 -4.46 -39.03
CA PRO A 94 -5.11 -4.38 -40.47
C PRO A 94 -5.19 -5.79 -41.05
N SER A 95 -6.35 -6.10 -41.64
CA SER A 95 -6.57 -7.20 -42.58
C SER A 95 -5.41 -7.29 -43.57
N VAL A 96 -4.70 -8.42 -43.57
CA VAL A 96 -3.73 -8.71 -44.63
C VAL A 96 -4.50 -9.26 -45.81
N SER A 97 -4.49 -8.50 -46.91
CA SER A 97 -5.12 -8.85 -48.18
C SER A 97 -4.42 -10.04 -48.86
N VAL A 98 -5.26 -10.87 -49.48
CA VAL A 98 -5.00 -11.85 -50.55
C VAL A 98 -3.91 -11.42 -51.55
N LEU A 99 -2.99 -12.35 -51.87
CA LEU A 99 -2.53 -12.61 -53.23
C LEU A 99 -1.79 -13.97 -53.29
N GLU A 100 -2.49 -15.03 -53.69
CA GLU A 100 -1.88 -16.22 -54.31
C GLU A 100 -1.86 -15.99 -55.82
N ALA A 101 -0.70 -16.18 -56.45
CA ALA A 101 -0.50 -16.27 -57.89
C ALA A 101 0.54 -17.36 -58.17
#